data_AF-A0A832D4L0-F1
#
_entry.id   AF-A0A832D4L0-F1
#
_cell.length_a   1.000
_cell.length_b   1.000
_cell.length_c   1.000
_cell.angle_alpha   90.00
_cell.angle_beta   90.00
_cell.angle_gamma   90.00
#
_symmetry.space_group_name_H-M   'P 1'
#
loop_
_entity.id
_entity.type
_entity.pdbx_description
1 polymer ?
#
loop_
_entity_poly.entity_id
_entity_poly.type
_entity_poly.pdbx_seq_one_letter_code
_entity_poly.pdbx_strand_id
1 'polypeptide(L)'
;MNVGTWVVQWSTAPRGGHQNSFTWVDPLPMYHGNVSTFGFLDGHAEHHRWVNSTLISYGKAVALGGGGVGSPPAGMPTSGPDYEYIYNGYRSLSWKP
;
A
#
# COMPACT_ATOMS: atom_id res chain seq x y z
N MET A 1 -5.67 7.57 13.18
CA MET A 1 -6.81 6.71 12.78
C MET A 1 -7.03 6.87 11.28
N ASN A 2 -7.30 5.80 10.54
CA ASN A 2 -7.79 5.91 9.17
C ASN A 2 -9.22 6.48 9.20
N VAL A 3 -9.45 7.58 8.49
CA VAL A 3 -10.75 8.29 8.45
C VAL A 3 -11.52 7.90 7.18
N GLY A 4 -11.47 6.60 6.83
CA GLY A 4 -11.97 6.04 5.58
C GLY A 4 -11.36 4.67 5.23
N THR A 5 -11.59 4.20 4.00
CA THR A 5 -10.89 3.03 3.42
C THR A 5 -9.40 3.34 3.23
N TRP A 6 -8.52 2.34 3.32
CA TRP A 6 -7.09 2.49 2.97
C TRP A 6 -6.93 2.73 1.47
N VAL A 7 -6.17 3.76 1.08
CA VAL A 7 -6.05 4.23 -0.31
C VAL A 7 -4.61 4.17 -0.84
N VAL A 8 -4.52 3.79 -2.11
CA VAL A 8 -3.43 4.13 -3.04
C VAL A 8 -4.00 4.91 -4.22
N GLN A 9 -3.19 5.79 -4.82
CA GLN A 9 -3.63 6.60 -5.95
C GLN A 9 -3.08 6.04 -7.26
N TRP A 10 -3.97 5.55 -8.12
CA TRP A 10 -3.61 4.98 -9.42
C TRP A 10 -3.34 6.05 -10.49
N SER A 11 -2.47 5.71 -11.44
CA SER A 11 -2.05 6.54 -12.57
C SER A 11 -1.82 5.70 -13.82
N THR A 12 -2.08 6.30 -14.99
CA THR A 12 -1.71 5.77 -16.32
C THR A 12 -0.22 5.87 -16.62
N ALA A 13 0.56 6.55 -15.77
CA ALA A 13 1.99 6.68 -15.98
C ALA A 13 2.71 5.35 -15.68
N PRO A 14 3.60 4.87 -16.57
CA PRO A 14 4.39 3.67 -16.32
C PRO A 14 5.35 3.83 -15.13
N ARG A 15 5.46 2.79 -14.30
CA ARG A 15 6.45 2.73 -13.20
C ARG A 15 6.71 1.29 -12.79
N GLY A 16 7.91 1.01 -12.28
CA GLY A 16 8.22 -0.31 -11.70
C GLY A 16 8.17 -1.48 -12.68
N GLY A 17 8.27 -1.23 -13.99
CA GLY A 17 8.11 -2.26 -15.02
C GLY A 17 6.68 -2.48 -15.50
N HIS A 18 5.72 -1.70 -15.01
CA HIS A 18 4.31 -1.79 -15.38
C HIS A 18 3.86 -0.61 -16.23
N GLN A 19 2.84 -0.84 -17.07
CA GLN A 19 2.26 0.19 -17.95
C GLN A 19 1.47 1.25 -17.18
N ASN A 20 0.89 0.86 -16.04
CA ASN A 20 0.25 1.76 -15.08
C ASN A 20 1.01 1.71 -13.76
N SER A 21 0.72 2.63 -12.86
CA SER A 21 1.34 2.67 -11.55
C SER A 21 0.42 3.22 -10.48
N PHE A 22 0.87 3.20 -9.24
CA PHE A 22 0.23 3.92 -8.16
C PHE A 22 1.25 4.62 -7.27
N THR A 23 0.77 5.60 -6.51
CA THR A 23 1.49 6.18 -5.39
C THR A 23 0.81 5.80 -4.08
N TRP A 24 1.63 5.49 -3.08
CA TRP A 24 1.16 5.28 -1.72
C TRP A 24 0.54 6.57 -1.19
N VAL A 25 -0.58 6.47 -0.48
CA VAL A 25 -1.23 7.60 0.18
C VAL A 25 -1.31 7.30 1.66
N ASP A 26 -1.97 6.20 2.00
CA ASP A 26 -2.19 5.85 3.39
C ASP A 26 -1.08 4.95 3.97
N PRO A 27 -0.76 5.15 5.26
CA PRO A 27 0.12 4.24 5.98
C PRO A 27 -0.54 2.88 6.14
N LEU A 28 0.27 1.83 6.13
CA LEU A 28 -0.21 0.50 6.46
C LEU A 28 -0.46 0.34 7.96
N PRO A 29 -1.48 -0.46 8.36
CA PRO A 29 -1.70 -0.77 9.76
C PRO A 29 -0.58 -1.67 10.29
N MET A 30 0.28 -1.13 11.16
CA MET A 30 1.47 -1.81 11.71
C MET A 30 1.33 -2.21 13.20
N TYR A 31 0.11 -2.18 13.75
CA TYR A 31 -0.16 -2.43 15.17
C TYR A 31 0.07 -3.89 15.61
N HIS A 32 -0.01 -4.85 14.68
CA HIS A 32 0.14 -6.28 14.95
C HIS A 32 1.34 -6.89 14.21
N GLY A 33 2.41 -6.10 14.07
CA GLY A 33 3.64 -6.48 13.36
C GLY A 33 3.67 -6.01 11.91
N ASN A 34 4.70 -6.42 11.18
CA ASN A 34 4.89 -6.06 9.77
C ASN A 34 4.03 -6.96 8.85
N VAL A 35 2.77 -7.22 9.22
CA VAL A 35 1.86 -8.10 8.48
C VAL A 35 0.50 -7.44 8.39
N SER A 36 -0.16 -7.57 7.24
CA SER A 36 -1.57 -7.20 7.07
C SER A 36 -2.36 -8.36 6.50
N THR A 37 -3.65 -8.41 6.83
CA THR A 37 -4.60 -9.36 6.26
C THR A 37 -5.43 -8.66 5.20
N PHE A 38 -5.54 -9.27 4.04
CA PHE A 38 -6.28 -8.76 2.90
C PHE A 38 -7.44 -9.70 2.58
N GLY A 39 -8.63 -9.13 2.38
CA GLY A 39 -9.83 -9.85 1.98
C GLY A 39 -10.22 -9.49 0.55
N PHE A 40 -10.62 -10.48 -0.23
CA PHE A 40 -10.96 -10.35 -1.64
C PHE A 40 -12.45 -10.55 -1.88
N LEU A 41 -12.93 -10.06 -3.03
CA LEU A 41 -14.34 -10.11 -3.39
C LEU A 41 -14.88 -11.54 -3.56
N ASP A 42 -14.00 -12.50 -3.88
CA ASP A 42 -14.33 -13.92 -3.98
C ASP A 42 -14.41 -14.64 -2.62
N GLY A 43 -14.23 -13.92 -1.51
CA GLY A 43 -14.25 -14.45 -0.16
C GLY A 43 -12.92 -15.02 0.33
N HIS A 44 -11.87 -14.98 -0.50
CA HIS A 44 -10.53 -15.34 -0.07
C HIS A 44 -9.97 -14.30 0.92
N ALA A 45 -9.12 -14.75 1.83
CA ALA A 45 -8.30 -13.88 2.65
C ALA A 45 -6.86 -14.41 2.69
N GLU A 46 -5.90 -13.50 2.63
CA GLU A 46 -4.49 -13.83 2.75
C GLU A 46 -3.75 -12.89 3.69
N HIS A 47 -2.57 -13.33 4.12
CA HIS A 47 -1.66 -12.50 4.90
C HIS A 47 -0.48 -12.09 4.02
N HIS A 48 -0.16 -10.80 4.03
CA HIS A 48 1.06 -10.30 3.41
C HIS A 48 2.01 -9.75 4.45
N ARG A 49 3.26 -10.23 4.42
CA ARG A 49 4.34 -9.72 5.26
C ARG A 49 5.09 -8.62 4.51
N TRP A 50 5.05 -7.42 5.07
CA TRP A 50 5.78 -6.26 4.57
C TRP A 50 7.27 -6.41 4.85
N VAL A 51 8.09 -6.01 3.88
CA VAL A 51 9.56 -6.13 3.95
C VAL A 51 10.30 -4.83 3.60
N ASN A 52 9.63 -3.90 2.92
CA ASN A 52 10.19 -2.60 2.58
C ASN A 52 10.32 -1.72 3.84
N SER A 53 11.54 -1.30 4.14
CA SER A 53 11.85 -0.56 5.37
C SER A 53 11.17 0.81 5.44
N THR A 54 11.08 1.55 4.32
CA THR A 54 10.41 2.85 4.27
C THR A 54 8.92 2.72 4.58
N LEU A 55 8.26 1.76 3.93
CA LEU A 55 6.83 1.46 4.11
C LEU A 55 6.52 1.05 5.55
N ILE A 56 7.33 0.15 6.12
CA ILE A 56 7.22 -0.28 7.53
C ILE A 56 7.42 0.90 8.48
N SER A 57 8.44 1.72 8.25
CA SER A 57 8.76 2.85 9.13
C SER A 57 7.65 3.89 9.11
N TYR A 58 7.06 4.16 7.94
CA TYR A 58 5.92 5.06 7.81
C TYR A 58 4.70 4.54 8.60
N GLY A 59 4.33 3.27 8.39
CA GLY A 59 3.19 2.67 9.10
C GLY A 59 3.39 2.64 10.63
N LYS A 60 4.60 2.34 11.10
CA LYS A 60 4.93 2.34 12.54
C LYS A 60 4.89 3.74 13.14
N ALA A 61 5.43 4.74 12.44
CA ALA A 61 5.37 6.13 12.91
C ALA A 61 3.92 6.56 13.15
N VAL A 62 3.06 6.32 12.16
CA VAL A 62 1.62 6.67 12.25
C VAL A 62 0.91 5.86 13.32
N ALA A 63 1.24 4.58 13.49
CA ALA A 63 0.68 3.75 14.54
C ALA A 63 1.00 4.27 15.96
N LEU A 64 2.17 4.90 16.13
CA LEU A 64 2.58 5.53 17.40
C LEU A 64 2.03 6.95 17.58
N GLY A 65 1.17 7.41 16.68
CA GLY A 65 0.60 8.77 16.70
C GLY A 65 1.52 9.86 16.14
N GLY A 66 2.65 9.48 15.53
CA GLY A 66 3.58 10.40 14.85
C GLY A 66 3.46 10.31 13.32
N GLY A 67 3.95 11.31 12.59
CA GLY A 67 3.88 11.31 11.11
C GLY A 67 2.45 11.58 10.57
N GLY A 68 2.37 12.33 9.47
CA GLY A 68 1.08 12.69 8.89
C GLY A 68 0.40 11.50 8.20
N VAL A 69 -0.84 11.18 8.59
CA VAL A 69 -1.72 10.32 7.78
C VAL A 69 -1.91 11.00 6.42
N GLY A 70 -1.80 10.24 5.32
CA GLY A 70 -1.89 10.77 3.96
C GLY A 70 -0.67 11.60 3.51
N SER A 71 0.40 11.61 4.32
CA SER A 71 1.67 12.30 4.01
C SER A 71 2.82 11.27 3.94
N PRO A 72 2.87 10.44 2.88
CA PRO A 72 3.92 9.45 2.72
C PRO A 72 5.30 10.12 2.59
N PRO A 73 6.36 9.57 3.21
CA PRO A 73 7.71 10.12 3.07
C PRO A 73 8.27 9.94 1.65
N ALA A 74 9.37 10.63 1.33
CA ALA A 74 10.12 10.34 0.12
C ALA A 74 10.70 8.91 0.16
N GLY A 75 10.88 8.30 -1.02
CA GLY A 75 11.46 6.97 -1.13
C GLY A 75 10.50 5.81 -0.85
N MET A 76 9.18 6.05 -0.92
CA MET A 76 8.20 4.96 -0.95
C MET A 76 8.49 4.00 -2.11
N PRO A 77 8.26 2.70 -1.93
CA PRO A 77 8.62 1.71 -2.93
C PRO A 77 7.85 1.93 -4.23
N THR A 78 8.56 1.83 -5.35
CA THR A 78 7.99 1.95 -6.70
C THR A 78 8.16 0.64 -7.49
N SER A 79 8.66 -0.39 -6.81
CA SER A 79 8.96 -1.73 -7.30
C SER A 79 9.26 -2.63 -6.09
N GLY A 80 9.46 -3.92 -6.35
CA GLY A 80 9.77 -4.92 -5.31
C GLY A 80 8.52 -5.55 -4.71
N PRO A 81 8.68 -6.54 -3.82
CA PRO A 81 7.60 -7.45 -3.42
C PRO A 81 6.37 -6.76 -2.84
N ASP A 82 6.55 -5.74 -2.01
CA ASP A 82 5.43 -5.00 -1.41
C ASP A 82 4.68 -4.13 -2.43
N TYR A 83 5.38 -3.57 -3.41
CA TYR A 83 4.76 -2.82 -4.50
C TYR A 83 4.00 -3.76 -5.44
N GLU A 84 4.62 -4.87 -5.82
CA GLU A 84 4.02 -5.90 -6.67
C GLU A 84 2.77 -6.52 -6.04
N TYR A 85 2.79 -6.74 -4.73
CA TYR A 85 1.66 -7.28 -4.00
C TYR A 85 0.41 -6.39 -4.15
N ILE A 86 0.57 -5.09 -3.88
CA ILE A 86 -0.52 -4.11 -4.06
C ILE A 86 -0.89 -3.95 -5.54
N TYR A 87 0.10 -3.88 -6.43
CA TYR A 87 -0.15 -3.73 -7.87
C TYR A 87 -1.04 -4.85 -8.42
N ASN A 88 -0.77 -6.09 -8.05
CA ASN A 88 -1.50 -7.25 -8.54
C ASN A 88 -2.86 -7.45 -7.85
N GLY A 89 -2.94 -7.19 -6.54
CA GLY A 89 -4.15 -7.45 -5.73
C GLY A 89 -5.16 -6.30 -5.67
N TYR A 90 -4.73 -5.04 -5.84
CA TYR A 90 -5.57 -3.84 -5.65
C TYR A 90 -5.87 -3.05 -6.92
N ARG A 91 -5.49 -3.57 -8.09
CA ARG A 91 -5.95 -3.00 -9.37
C ARG A 91 -7.45 -3.24 -9.54
N SER A 92 -8.20 -2.25 -10.00
CA SER A 92 -9.58 -2.53 -10.41
C SER A 92 -9.55 -3.19 -11.79
N LEU A 93 -10.24 -4.34 -11.93
CA LEU A 93 -10.31 -5.13 -13.17
C LEU A 93 -10.87 -4.36 -14.37
N SER A 94 -11.55 -3.24 -14.11
CA SER A 94 -12.23 -2.42 -15.12
C SER A 94 -11.60 -1.04 -15.31
N TRP A 95 -10.43 -0.77 -14.74
CA TRP A 95 -9.78 0.54 -14.88
C TRP A 95 -9.51 0.83 -16.37
N LYS A 96 -10.17 1.88 -16.88
CA LYS A 96 -9.87 2.50 -18.17
C LYS A 96 -9.50 3.96 -17.90
N PRO A 97 -8.52 4.52 -18.63
CA PRO A 97 -8.04 5.89 -18.46
C PRO A 97 -9.15 6.94 -18.47
#